data_AF-A0AAV5KC12-F1
#
_entry.id   AF-A0AAV5KC12-F1
#
_cell.length_a   1.000
_cell.length_b   1.000
_cell.length_c   1.000
_cell.angle_alpha   90.00
_cell.angle_beta   90.00
_cell.angle_gamma   90.00
#
_symmetry.space_group_name_H-M   'P 1'
#
loop_
_entity.id
_entity.type
_entity.pdbx_description
1 polymer ?
#
loop_
_entity_poly.entity_id
_entity_poly.type
_entity_poly.pdbx_seq_one_letter_code
_entity_poly.pdbx_strand_id
1 'polypeptide(L)' 'MVILKGSVPISFNGNKEGAAYAEIVSMGGINTEVKRKLIATLGSIMQDKLSIPKARFFLKVFDTTATAARPISKM' A
#
# COMPACT_ATOMS: atom_id res chain seq x y z
N MET A 1 -13.22 0.50 -0.85
CA MET A 1 -13.38 -0.93 -0.50
C MET A 1 -12.18 -1.35 0.31
N VAL A 2 -12.37 -2.08 1.42
CA VAL A 2 -11.28 -2.56 2.28
C VAL A 2 -11.38 -4.07 2.36
N ILE A 3 -10.30 -4.77 2.00
CA ILE A 3 -10.22 -6.22 2.07
C ILE A 3 -9.07 -6.57 3.01
N LEU A 4 -9.38 -7.31 4.07
CA LEU A 4 -8.39 -7.82 5.00
C LEU A 4 -8.29 -9.34 4.82
N LYS A 5 -7.14 -9.79 4.33
CA LYS A 5 -6.84 -11.22 4.18
C LYS A 5 -5.87 -11.63 5.28
N GLY A 6 -6.39 -12.28 6.32
CA GLY A 6 -5.60 -12.89 7.38
C GLY A 6 -5.01 -14.25 6.96
N SER A 7 -4.07 -14.76 7.76
CA SER A 7 -3.51 -16.12 7.63
C SER A 7 -2.82 -16.41 6.30
N VAL A 8 -2.33 -15.39 5.61
CA VAL A 8 -1.50 -15.56 4.41
C VAL A 8 -0.06 -15.83 4.86
N PRO A 9 0.61 -16.87 4.34
CA PRO A 9 2.03 -17.05 4.59
C PRO A 9 2.81 -15.92 3.91
N ILE A 10 3.30 -14.98 4.72
CA ILE A 10 4.12 -13.85 4.26
C ILE A 10 5.49 -14.00 4.92
N SER A 11 6.53 -14.15 4.10
CA SER A 11 7.92 -14.13 4.56
C SER A 11 8.52 -12.78 4.21
N PHE A 12 8.92 -12.00 5.22
CA PHE A 12 9.61 -10.74 5.00
C PHE A 12 11.09 -10.90 5.35
N ASN A 13 11.96 -10.68 4.36
CA ASN A 13 13.42 -10.86 4.48
C ASN A 13 13.84 -12.23 5.03
N GLY A 14 13.15 -13.30 4.62
CA GLY A 14 13.42 -14.67 5.09
C GLY A 14 12.92 -15.01 6.50
N ASN A 15 12.34 -14.06 7.23
CA ASN A 15 11.79 -14.28 8.56
C ASN A 15 10.24 -14.42 8.50
N LYS A 16 9.70 -15.41 9.24
CA LYS A 16 8.27 -15.79 9.31
C LYS A 16 7.46 -15.01 10.36
N GLU A 17 8.09 -14.05 11.05
CA GLU A 17 7.37 -13.10 11.90
C GLU A 17 6.33 -12.30 11.11
N GLY A 18 5.29 -11.84 11.82
CA GLY A 18 4.17 -11.10 11.26
C GLY A 18 4.61 -9.96 10.34
N ALA A 19 4.10 -9.98 9.12
CA ALA A 19 4.32 -8.97 8.11
C ALA A 19 2.99 -8.64 7.43
N ALA A 20 2.85 -7.40 6.97
CA ALA A 20 1.64 -6.94 6.31
C ALA A 20 1.98 -6.31 4.95
N TYR A 21 1.17 -6.66 3.96
CA TYR A 21 1.20 -6.07 2.63
C TYR A 21 -0.17 -5.47 2.35
N ALA A 22 -0.18 -4.19 1.96
CA ALA A 22 -1.39 -3.46 1.60
C ALA A 22 -1.26 -2.86 0.21
N GLU A 23 -2.38 -2.82 -0.50
CA GLU A 23 -2.50 -2.15 -1.79
C GLU A 23 -3.63 -1.12 -1.71
N ILE A 24 -3.32 0.10 -2.14
CA ILE A 24 -4.31 1.16 -2.30
C ILE A 24 -4.41 1.48 -3.77
N VAL A 25 -5.63 1.45 -4.28
CA VAL A 25 -5.98 1.92 -5.62
C VAL A 25 -6.85 3.16 -5.45
N SER A 26 -6.44 4.26 -6.07
CA SER A 26 -7.16 5.54 -6.04
C SER A 26 -7.22 6.14 -7.43
N MET A 27 -8.33 6.77 -7.80
CA MET A 27 -8.47 7.48 -9.08
C MET A 27 -8.07 8.95 -8.90
N GLY A 28 -6.77 9.23 -8.90
CA GLY A 28 -6.22 10.56 -8.64
C GLY A 28 -6.13 10.91 -7.15
N GLY A 29 -5.45 12.01 -6.85
CA GLY A 29 -5.37 12.58 -5.50
C GLY A 29 -4.28 12.00 -4.60
N ILE A 30 -3.49 11.04 -5.08
CA ILE A 30 -2.30 10.56 -4.35
C ILE A 30 -1.11 11.45 -4.72
N ASN A 31 -0.88 12.50 -3.94
CA ASN A 31 0.36 13.26 -3.99
C ASN A 31 1.42 12.67 -3.03
N THR A 32 2.67 13.16 -3.09
CA THR A 32 3.77 12.65 -2.24
C THR A 32 3.49 12.83 -0.74
N GLU A 33 2.84 13.91 -0.35
CA GLU A 33 2.52 14.21 1.05
C GLU A 33 1.42 13.27 1.58
N VAL A 34 0.33 13.12 0.84
CA VAL A 34 -0.78 12.18 1.08
C VAL A 34 -0.26 10.76 1.17
N LYS A 35 0.64 10.36 0.25
CA LYS A 35 1.29 9.05 0.30
C LYS A 35 2.06 8.83 1.61
N ARG A 36 2.86 9.81 2.04
CA ARG A 36 3.62 9.71 3.31
C ARG A 36 2.68 9.63 4.52
N LYS A 37 1.63 10.45 4.56
CA LYS A 37 0.60 10.42 5.60
C LYS A 37 -0.11 9.07 5.65
N LEU A 38 -0.52 8.54 4.50
CA LEU A 38 -1.15 7.21 4.40
C LEU A 38 -0.25 6.10 4.95
N ILE A 39 1.03 6.08 4.57
CA ILE A 39 1.99 5.08 5.06
C ILE A 39 2.13 5.18 6.59
N ALA A 40 2.28 6.39 7.13
CA ALA A 40 2.45 6.61 8.57
C ALA A 40 1.21 6.21 9.38
N THR A 41 0.02 6.59 8.90
CA THR A 41 -1.26 6.25 9.55
C THR A 41 -1.51 4.75 9.49
N LEU A 42 -1.34 4.11 8.33
CA LEU A 42 -1.53 2.67 8.19
C LEU A 42 -0.52 1.88 9.00
N GLY A 43 0.76 2.28 8.99
CA GLY A 43 1.78 1.65 9.83
C GLY A 43 1.43 1.72 11.31
N SER A 44 0.85 2.83 11.78
CA SER A 44 0.40 2.96 13.18
C SER A 44 -0.80 2.06 13.48
N ILE A 45 -1.79 1.99 12.58
CA ILE A 45 -2.93 1.07 12.74
C ILE A 45 -2.47 -0.39 12.76
N MET A 46 -1.54 -0.79 11.88
CA MET A 46 -1.00 -2.16 11.86
C MET A 46 -0.24 -2.50 13.15
N GLN A 47 0.50 -1.54 13.70
CA GLN A 47 1.20 -1.69 14.97
C GLN A 47 0.21 -1.81 16.14
N ASP A 48 -0.76 -0.90 16.25
CA ASP A 48 -1.64 -0.79 17.41
C ASP A 48 -2.75 -1.85 17.43
N LYS A 49 -3.22 -2.30 16.27
CA LYS A 49 -4.36 -3.23 16.16
C LYS A 49 -3.95 -4.66 15.82
N LEU A 50 -2.85 -4.85 15.08
CA LEU A 50 -2.43 -6.16 14.60
C LEU A 50 -1.06 -6.58 15.15
N SER A 51 -0.41 -5.77 15.99
CA SER A 51 0.92 -6.03 16.54
C SER A 51 1.99 -6.29 15.47
N ILE A 52 1.84 -5.71 14.28
CA ILE A 52 2.80 -5.83 13.18
C ILE A 52 3.74 -4.62 13.21
N PRO A 53 5.07 -4.81 13.29
CA PRO A 53 6.01 -3.70 13.27
C PRO A 53 5.91 -2.88 11.98
N LYS A 54 5.99 -1.54 12.10
CA LYS A 54 6.01 -0.61 10.95
C LYS A 54 7.09 -0.93 9.92
N ALA A 55 8.23 -1.47 10.37
CA ALA A 55 9.35 -1.87 9.51
C ALA A 55 9.05 -3.10 8.64
N ARG A 56 8.01 -3.88 8.98
CA ARG A 56 7.58 -5.10 8.26
C ARG A 56 6.25 -4.89 7.53
N PHE A 57 5.92 -3.63 7.25
CA PHE A 57 4.72 -3.23 6.53
C PHE A 57 5.11 -2.58 5.19
N PHE A 58 4.50 -3.06 4.10
CA PHE A 58 4.59 -2.39 2.81
C PHE A 58 3.23 -1.93 2.31
N LEU A 59 3.26 -0.75 1.71
CA LEU A 59 2.12 -0.18 1.02
C LEU A 59 2.47 0.06 -0.45
N LYS A 60 1.76 -0.63 -1.34
CA LYS A 60 1.76 -0.33 -2.76
C LYS A 60 0.63 0.63 -3.07
N VAL A 61 0.94 1.74 -3.72
CA VAL A 61 -0.05 2.76 -4.06
C VAL A 61 -0.14 2.86 -5.56
N PHE A 62 -1.35 2.64 -6.08
CA PHE A 62 -1.71 2.78 -7.47
C PHE A 62 -2.64 3.98 -7.62
N ASP A 63 -2.19 4.95 -8.42
CA ASP A 63 -3.03 6.03 -8.88
C ASP A 63 -3.51 5.68 -10.30
N THR A 64 -4.79 5.36 -10.44
CA THR A 64 -5.47 5.05 -11.69
C THR A 64 -6.12 6.29 -12.28
N THR A 65 -5.44 7.44 -12.25
CA THR A 65 -5.90 8.63 -12.96
C THR A 65 -6.26 8.22 -14.39
N ALA A 66 -7.51 8.47 -14.80
CA ALA A 66 -8.13 7.98 -16.04
C ALA A 66 -7.55 8.61 -17.34
N THR A 67 -6.27 8.99 -17.32
CA THR A 67 -5.53 9.62 -18.41
C THR A 67 -4.10 9.07 -18.48
N ALA A 68 -3.98 7.76 -18.63
CA ALA A 68 -3.00 7.22 -19.58
C ALA A 68 -3.69 6.93 -20.91
N ALA A 69 -4.50 7.88 -21.40
CA ALA A 69 -4.54 8.12 -22.83
C ALA A 69 -3.11 8.49 -23.22
N ARG A 70 -2.33 7.49 -23.65
CA ARG A 70 -1.11 7.76 -24.41
C ARG A 70 -1.53 8.72 -25.52
N PRO A 71 -0.91 9.91 -25.66
CA PRO A 71 -1.05 10.65 -26.90
C PRO A 71 -0.58 9.72 -28.01
N ILE A 72 -1.41 9.54 -29.02
CA ILE A 72 -1.03 8.93 -30.30
C ILE A 72 0.08 9.82 -30.84
N SER A 73 1.33 9.49 -30.55
CA SER A 73 2.49 10.13 -31.15
C SER A 73 2.55 9.65 -32.60
N LYS A 74 1.98 10.49 -33.47
CA LYS A 74 2.15 10.68 -34.93
C LYS A 74 2.67 9.51 -35.78
N MET A 75 1.92 9.29 -36.87
CA MET A 75 2.28 8.68 -38.16
C MET A 75 3.77 8.74 -38.51
#